data_AF-A0A3M2E9P0-F1
#
_entry.id   AF-A0A3M2E9P0-F1
#
_cell.length_a   1.000
_cell.length_b   1.000
_cell.length_c   1.000
_cell.angle_alpha   90.00
_cell.angle_beta   90.00
_cell.angle_gamma   90.00
#
_symmetry.space_group_name_H-M   'P 1'
#
loop_
_entity.id
_entity.type
_entity.pdbx_description
1 polymer ?
#
loop_
_entity_poly.entity_id
_entity_poly.type
_entity_poly.pdbx_seq_one_letter_code
_entity_poly.pdbx_strand_id
1 'polypeptide(L)'
;MAQGEQGVAAAPPIVVDCGVRRIAATAAVLLLVVLGLAWWQSSALAALYGAHQVGRTGWLLNGLVLALFLVGLVRLVQLLVALLREEQALRAALALLPGNGDLPAGSLPAGSLIAERVAALDHLHATGQPIRHEVLAATLVARQSGRMNLPRFVNSSLILCGVFGTIVSLSMVLVGASDLLNTVNSSGMGLVIHGMSTALSTTMTAILCYLYFTWLMHSVADAETRLLAALEETTIHWLLPRYHVDAQTINHQLAELLLAMGGLVERMEQAADAQPRLLEAIADQQRQAEGRHARLVAELERIAGVLRRGFRLPGPEAE
;
A
#
# COMPACT_ATOMS: atom_id res chain seq x y z
N MET A 1 -8.25 16.05 -38.05
CA MET A 1 -8.94 15.26 -37.01
C MET A 1 -7.92 14.23 -36.52
N ALA A 2 -6.90 14.53 -35.72
CA ALA A 2 -6.79 15.29 -34.47
C ALA A 2 -7.65 14.69 -33.33
N GLN A 3 -6.92 14.19 -32.33
CA GLN A 3 -7.28 13.83 -30.95
C GLN A 3 -7.77 12.40 -30.67
N GLY A 4 -7.01 11.68 -29.83
CA GLY A 4 -7.48 10.45 -29.20
C GLY A 4 -6.46 9.60 -28.45
N GLU A 5 -5.15 9.69 -28.71
CA GLU A 5 -4.15 9.03 -27.86
C GLU A 5 -3.93 9.89 -26.60
N GLN A 6 -4.82 9.76 -25.63
CA GLN A 6 -4.54 10.18 -24.26
C GLN A 6 -3.41 9.29 -23.75
N GLY A 7 -2.19 9.82 -23.86
CA GLY A 7 -1.05 9.34 -23.09
C GLY A 7 -1.44 9.35 -21.62
N VAL A 8 -1.68 8.16 -21.08
CA VAL A 8 -1.68 7.92 -19.64
C VAL A 8 -0.33 8.43 -19.17
N ALA A 9 -0.32 9.59 -18.51
CA ALA A 9 0.88 10.14 -17.90
C ALA A 9 1.40 9.03 -16.98
N ALA A 10 2.52 8.43 -17.36
CA ALA A 10 3.17 7.39 -16.56
C ALA A 10 3.47 8.03 -15.21
N ALA A 11 2.71 7.63 -14.18
CA ALA A 11 2.96 8.08 -12.82
C ALA A 11 4.44 7.79 -12.50
N PRO A 12 5.13 8.70 -11.80
CA PRO A 12 6.55 8.58 -11.56
C PRO A 12 6.87 7.20 -10.96
N PRO A 13 8.00 6.57 -11.33
CA PRO A 13 8.35 5.26 -10.79
C PRO A 13 8.50 5.38 -9.29
N ILE A 14 7.53 4.84 -8.54
CA ILE A 14 7.61 4.75 -7.08
C ILE A 14 8.72 3.74 -6.77
N VAL A 15 9.91 4.25 -6.45
CA VAL A 15 11.03 3.43 -6.01
C VAL A 15 10.79 3.06 -4.56
N VAL A 16 10.23 1.87 -4.35
CA VAL A 16 10.17 1.28 -3.01
C VAL A 16 11.59 0.82 -2.67
N ASP A 17 12.39 1.71 -2.09
CA ASP A 17 13.63 1.35 -1.38
C ASP A 17 13.57 1.93 0.02
N CYS A 18 13.07 1.12 0.94
CA CYS A 18 12.95 1.51 2.35
C CYS A 18 14.30 1.40 3.07
N GLY A 19 15.38 1.01 2.36
CA GLY A 19 16.73 0.87 2.92
C GLY A 19 16.91 -0.34 3.83
N VAL A 20 15.92 -1.26 3.89
CA VAL A 20 15.89 -2.36 4.87
C VAL A 20 17.08 -3.31 4.69
N ARG A 21 17.46 -3.62 3.44
CA ARG A 21 18.67 -4.41 3.15
C ARG A 21 19.96 -3.71 3.58
N ARG A 22 20.03 -2.39 3.42
CA ARG A 22 21.18 -1.60 3.88
C ARG A 22 21.26 -1.61 5.39
N ILE A 23 20.13 -1.47 6.08
CA ILE A 23 20.04 -1.53 7.54
C ILE A 23 20.47 -2.91 8.05
N ALA A 24 20.04 -4.01 7.41
CA ALA A 24 20.47 -5.35 7.77
C ALA A 24 22.00 -5.53 7.60
N ALA A 25 22.55 -5.04 6.49
CA ALA A 25 23.99 -5.10 6.23
C ALA A 25 24.79 -4.24 7.22
N THR A 26 24.36 -3.01 7.50
CA THR A 26 25.02 -2.14 8.47
C THR A 26 24.89 -2.69 9.89
N ALA A 27 23.77 -3.30 10.26
CA ALA A 27 23.60 -3.97 11.54
C ALA A 27 24.57 -5.16 11.69
N ALA A 28 24.70 -5.99 10.67
CA ALA A 28 25.65 -7.12 10.68
C ALA A 28 27.10 -6.64 10.78
N VAL A 29 27.47 -5.59 10.04
CA VAL A 29 28.80 -4.97 10.12
C VAL A 29 29.05 -4.37 11.50
N LEU A 30 28.08 -3.63 12.05
CA LEU A 30 28.21 -3.00 13.35
C LEU A 30 28.27 -4.04 14.48
N LEU A 31 27.54 -5.15 14.36
CA LEU A 31 27.65 -6.31 15.24
C LEU A 31 29.04 -6.94 15.16
N LEU A 32 29.57 -7.15 13.95
CA LEU A 32 30.93 -7.67 13.74
C LEU A 32 31.99 -6.72 14.29
N VAL A 33 31.80 -5.41 14.17
CA VAL A 33 32.69 -4.39 14.75
C VAL A 33 32.63 -4.43 16.27
N VAL A 34 31.44 -4.53 16.88
CA VAL A 34 31.28 -4.66 18.33
C VAL A 34 31.89 -5.97 18.84
N LEU A 35 31.68 -7.08 18.14
CA LEU A 35 32.30 -8.38 18.47
C LEU A 35 33.82 -8.35 18.29
N GLY A 36 34.31 -7.67 17.24
CA GLY A 36 35.74 -7.47 16.98
C GLY A 36 36.39 -6.57 18.03
N LEU A 37 35.71 -5.49 18.46
CA LEU A 37 36.12 -4.63 19.57
C LEU A 37 36.12 -5.41 20.90
N ALA A 38 35.09 -6.20 21.16
CA ALA A 38 35.02 -7.06 22.35
C ALA A 38 36.13 -8.12 22.34
N TRP A 39 36.47 -8.67 21.16
CA TRP A 39 37.56 -9.63 21.01
C TRP A 39 38.93 -8.96 21.11
N TRP A 40 39.13 -7.78 20.54
CA TRP A 40 40.38 -7.03 20.68
C TRP A 40 40.58 -6.56 22.13
N GLN A 41 39.52 -6.08 22.76
CA GLN A 41 39.52 -5.72 24.17
C GLN A 41 39.58 -6.95 25.08
N SER A 42 39.45 -8.18 24.56
CA SER A 42 39.46 -9.39 25.39
C SER A 42 40.76 -9.58 26.16
N SER A 43 41.90 -9.04 25.72
CA SER A 43 43.15 -9.09 26.47
C SER A 43 43.20 -8.07 27.62
N ALA A 44 42.62 -6.88 27.43
CA ALA A 44 42.45 -5.87 28.48
C ALA A 44 41.32 -6.25 29.47
N LEU A 45 40.22 -6.78 28.95
CA LEU A 45 39.14 -7.39 29.71
C LEU A 45 39.63 -8.63 30.44
N ALA A 46 40.38 -9.55 29.84
CA ALA A 46 40.92 -10.73 30.52
C ALA A 46 42.04 -10.37 31.51
N ALA A 47 42.78 -9.28 31.34
CA ALA A 47 43.64 -8.76 32.39
C ALA A 47 42.84 -8.21 33.59
N LEU A 48 41.65 -7.62 33.34
CA LEU A 48 40.69 -7.14 34.35
C LEU A 48 39.75 -8.24 34.93
N TYR A 49 39.47 -9.31 34.16
CA TYR A 49 38.50 -10.39 34.43
C TYR A 49 39.18 -11.71 34.83
N GLY A 50 40.33 -12.01 34.23
CA GLY A 50 41.04 -13.29 34.35
C GLY A 50 42.09 -13.32 35.45
N ALA A 51 42.60 -12.15 35.87
CA ALA A 51 43.50 -12.06 37.03
C ALA A 51 42.75 -12.07 38.38
N HIS A 52 41.45 -11.75 38.39
CA HIS A 52 40.62 -11.68 39.61
C HIS A 52 39.25 -12.33 39.33
N GLN A 53 39.16 -13.64 39.55
CA GLN A 53 38.00 -14.54 39.33
C GLN A 53 36.63 -13.89 39.57
N VAL A 54 36.02 -13.26 38.54
CA VAL A 54 34.68 -12.65 38.62
C VAL A 54 33.75 -13.54 39.43
N GLY A 55 33.36 -13.09 40.63
CA GLY A 55 32.47 -13.85 41.51
C GLY A 55 31.20 -14.26 40.79
N ARG A 56 30.56 -15.36 41.22
CA ARG A 56 29.30 -15.88 40.62
C ARG A 56 28.24 -14.78 40.37
N THR A 57 28.21 -13.74 41.20
CA THR A 57 27.33 -12.57 41.08
C THR A 57 27.59 -11.73 39.84
N GLY A 58 28.85 -11.49 39.46
CA GLY A 58 29.19 -10.71 38.26
C GLY A 58 28.87 -11.43 36.96
N TRP A 59 29.04 -12.76 36.92
CA TRP A 59 28.57 -13.59 35.81
C TRP A 59 27.05 -13.55 35.68
N LEU A 60 26.33 -13.58 36.79
CA LEU A 60 24.86 -13.52 36.80
C LEU A 60 24.33 -12.17 36.32
N LEU A 61 24.91 -11.06 36.78
CA LEU A 61 24.52 -9.71 36.37
C LEU A 61 24.80 -9.45 34.88
N ASN A 62 26.01 -9.75 34.40
CA ASN A 62 26.34 -9.60 32.98
C ASN A 62 25.52 -10.55 32.10
N GLY A 63 25.27 -11.77 32.58
CA GLY A 63 24.40 -12.74 31.91
C GLY A 63 22.96 -12.23 31.78
N LEU A 64 22.43 -11.56 32.81
CA LEU A 64 21.10 -10.94 32.77
C LEU A 64 21.03 -9.82 31.71
N VAL A 65 22.03 -8.93 31.67
CA VAL A 65 22.12 -7.86 30.66
C VAL A 65 22.16 -8.48 29.25
N LEU A 66 22.99 -9.50 29.06
CA LEU A 66 23.13 -10.18 27.77
C LEU A 66 21.86 -10.93 27.35
N ALA A 67 21.18 -11.60 28.29
CA ALA A 67 19.92 -12.29 28.02
C ALA A 67 18.82 -11.31 27.60
N LEU A 68 18.68 -10.19 28.32
CA LEU A 68 17.71 -9.15 28.01
C LEU A 68 18.02 -8.49 26.66
N PHE A 69 19.29 -8.24 26.37
CA PHE A 69 19.76 -7.78 25.06
C PHE A 69 19.40 -8.76 23.93
N LEU A 70 19.64 -10.07 24.13
CA LEU A 70 19.38 -11.08 23.12
C LEU A 70 17.88 -11.23 22.82
N VAL A 71 17.02 -11.18 23.84
CA VAL A 71 15.56 -11.17 23.67
C VAL A 71 15.11 -9.97 22.83
N GLY A 72 15.61 -8.77 23.15
CA GLY A 72 15.33 -7.59 22.35
C GLY A 72 15.83 -7.72 20.90
N LEU A 73 17.05 -8.23 20.74
CA LEU A 73 17.70 -8.37 19.44
C LEU A 73 16.89 -9.31 18.54
N VAL A 74 16.48 -10.47 19.06
CA VAL A 74 15.61 -11.41 18.34
C VAL A 74 14.32 -10.72 17.91
N ARG A 75 13.69 -9.93 18.78
CA ARG A 75 12.47 -9.19 18.43
C ARG A 75 12.73 -8.16 17.31
N LEU A 76 13.81 -7.40 17.37
CA LEU A 76 14.16 -6.43 16.31
C LEU A 76 14.46 -7.13 14.97
N VAL A 77 15.14 -8.28 15.00
CA VAL A 77 15.39 -9.08 13.79
C VAL A 77 14.08 -9.60 13.20
N GLN A 78 13.15 -10.11 14.02
CA GLN A 78 11.83 -10.52 13.55
C GLN A 78 11.07 -9.36 12.89
N LEU A 79 11.13 -8.17 13.47
CA LEU A 79 10.51 -6.97 12.92
C LEU A 79 11.15 -6.57 11.58
N LEU A 80 12.48 -6.60 11.49
CA LEU A 80 13.22 -6.31 10.27
C LEU A 80 12.88 -7.31 9.14
N VAL A 81 12.81 -8.61 9.45
CA VAL A 81 12.42 -9.64 8.49
C VAL A 81 10.98 -9.47 8.03
N ALA A 82 10.06 -9.16 8.94
CA ALA A 82 8.69 -8.83 8.56
C ALA A 82 8.65 -7.61 7.62
N LEU A 83 9.45 -6.58 7.91
CA LEU A 83 9.55 -5.39 7.07
C LEU A 83 10.10 -5.69 5.67
N LEU A 84 11.10 -6.56 5.56
CA LEU A 84 11.63 -7.03 4.27
C LEU A 84 10.56 -7.73 3.44
N ARG A 85 9.72 -8.56 4.08
CA ARG A 85 8.61 -9.25 3.40
C ARG A 85 7.56 -8.25 2.91
N GLU A 86 7.23 -7.24 3.71
CA GLU A 86 6.30 -6.19 3.30
C GLU A 86 6.85 -5.35 2.14
N GLU A 87 8.13 -4.97 2.19
CA GLU A 87 8.78 -4.24 1.10
C GLU A 87 8.76 -5.03 -0.21
N GLN A 88 8.99 -6.35 -0.15
CA GLN A 88 8.89 -7.24 -1.30
C GLN A 88 7.45 -7.36 -1.82
N ALA A 89 6.47 -7.48 -0.91
CA ALA A 89 5.05 -7.54 -1.27
C ALA A 89 4.59 -6.26 -1.98
N LEU A 90 4.99 -5.09 -1.48
CA LEU A 90 4.66 -3.80 -2.08
C LEU A 90 5.32 -3.62 -3.46
N ARG A 91 6.60 -4.01 -3.61
CA ARG A 91 7.28 -4.04 -4.91
C ARG A 91 6.59 -4.96 -5.91
N ALA A 92 6.20 -6.16 -5.48
CA ALA A 92 5.47 -7.11 -6.32
C ALA A 92 4.11 -6.55 -6.76
N ALA A 93 3.39 -5.87 -5.85
CA ALA A 93 2.14 -5.19 -6.17
C ALA A 93 2.33 -4.10 -7.23
N LEU A 94 3.33 -3.24 -7.05
CA LEU A 94 3.66 -2.15 -8.00
C LEU A 94 4.08 -2.66 -9.38
N ALA A 95 4.67 -3.85 -9.47
CA ALA A 95 4.99 -4.46 -10.76
C ALA A 95 3.73 -4.94 -11.52
N LEU A 96 2.63 -5.24 -10.81
CA LEU A 96 1.37 -5.73 -11.37
C LEU A 96 0.37 -4.61 -11.68
N LEU A 97 0.46 -3.47 -10.96
CA LEU A 97 -0.43 -2.31 -11.09
C LEU A 97 -0.41 -1.50 -12.41
N PRO A 98 0.64 -1.50 -13.27
CA PRO A 98 0.67 -0.65 -14.47
C PRO A 98 -0.31 -1.06 -15.58
N GLY A 99 -0.87 -2.28 -15.51
CA GLY A 99 -1.95 -2.68 -16.40
C GLY A 99 -3.30 -2.30 -15.81
N ASN A 100 -4.19 -1.71 -16.61
CA ASN A 100 -5.60 -1.47 -16.26
C ASN A 100 -6.41 -2.76 -15.93
N GLY A 101 -5.75 -3.90 -15.71
CA GLY A 101 -6.36 -5.15 -15.29
C GLY A 101 -6.54 -5.22 -13.77
N ASP A 102 -7.57 -5.93 -13.35
CA ASP A 102 -7.77 -6.32 -11.95
C ASP A 102 -6.53 -7.06 -11.41
N LEU A 103 -6.18 -6.79 -10.16
CA LEU A 103 -5.16 -7.57 -9.46
C LEU A 103 -5.65 -9.03 -9.44
N PRO A 104 -4.94 -9.98 -10.07
CA PRO A 104 -5.39 -11.36 -10.13
C PRO A 104 -5.59 -11.89 -8.71
N ALA A 105 -6.71 -12.57 -8.46
CA ALA A 105 -6.98 -13.15 -7.15
C ALA A 105 -5.81 -14.05 -6.70
N GLY A 106 -5.21 -13.74 -5.55
CA GLY A 106 -4.06 -14.47 -5.01
C GLY A 106 -2.69 -14.00 -5.51
N SER A 107 -2.59 -12.91 -6.28
CA SER A 107 -1.29 -12.36 -6.71
C SER A 107 -0.50 -11.67 -5.60
N LEU A 108 -1.18 -11.29 -4.51
CA LEU A 108 -0.58 -10.64 -3.35
C LEU A 108 -0.44 -11.65 -2.19
N PRO A 109 0.69 -11.64 -1.46
CA PRO A 109 0.85 -12.50 -0.30
C PRO A 109 -0.20 -12.17 0.77
N ALA A 110 -0.93 -13.22 1.19
CA ALA A 110 -1.97 -13.13 2.21
C ALA A 110 -1.39 -12.59 3.53
N GLY A 111 -2.02 -11.55 4.08
CA GLY A 111 -1.58 -10.88 5.31
C GLY A 111 -0.52 -9.80 5.13
N SER A 112 -0.18 -9.41 3.89
CA SER A 112 0.63 -8.21 3.65
C SER A 112 -0.19 -6.94 3.83
N LEU A 113 0.46 -5.84 4.22
CA LEU A 113 -0.21 -4.55 4.44
C LEU A 113 -0.91 -4.05 3.16
N ILE A 114 -0.33 -4.33 1.99
CA ILE A 114 -0.93 -4.00 0.69
C ILE A 114 -2.16 -4.87 0.39
N ALA A 115 -2.13 -6.17 0.71
CA ALA A 115 -3.30 -7.04 0.52
C ALA A 115 -4.44 -6.64 1.47
N GLU A 116 -4.13 -6.32 2.72
CA GLU A 116 -5.12 -5.79 3.67
C GLU A 116 -5.70 -4.46 3.16
N ARG A 117 -4.86 -3.59 2.59
CA ARG A 117 -5.30 -2.30 2.03
C ARG A 117 -6.27 -2.48 0.85
N VAL A 118 -5.94 -3.36 -0.09
CA VAL A 118 -6.81 -3.68 -1.23
C VAL A 118 -8.13 -4.26 -0.75
N ALA A 119 -8.11 -5.26 0.14
CA ALA A 119 -9.32 -5.86 0.69
C ALA A 119 -10.21 -4.85 1.44
N ALA A 120 -9.61 -3.91 2.18
CA ALA A 120 -10.36 -2.84 2.84
C ALA A 120 -11.03 -1.90 1.84
N LEU A 121 -10.33 -1.54 0.74
CA LEU A 121 -10.90 -0.70 -0.32
C LEU A 121 -12.01 -1.43 -1.09
N ASP A 122 -11.82 -2.71 -1.42
CA ASP A 122 -12.85 -3.55 -2.04
C ASP A 122 -14.11 -3.63 -1.18
N HIS A 123 -13.95 -3.84 0.13
CA HIS A 123 -15.08 -3.89 1.07
C HIS A 123 -15.82 -2.55 1.17
N LEU A 124 -15.10 -1.42 1.25
CA LEU A 124 -15.71 -0.09 1.29
C LEU A 124 -16.44 0.24 -0.01
N HIS A 125 -15.85 -0.13 -1.15
CA HIS A 125 -16.47 0.05 -2.46
C HIS A 125 -17.74 -0.81 -2.61
N ALA A 126 -17.67 -2.09 -2.24
CA ALA A 126 -18.82 -3.02 -2.32
C ALA A 126 -19.99 -2.59 -1.43
N THR A 127 -19.71 -1.91 -0.30
CA THR A 127 -20.74 -1.39 0.62
C THR A 127 -21.21 0.03 0.27
N GLY A 128 -20.69 0.63 -0.81
CA GLY A 128 -21.06 1.98 -1.25
C GLY A 128 -20.66 3.09 -0.27
N GLN A 129 -19.70 2.83 0.63
CA GLN A 129 -19.25 3.81 1.61
C GLN A 129 -18.19 4.74 1.01
N PRO A 130 -18.18 6.04 1.38
CA PRO A 130 -17.13 6.95 0.93
C PRO A 130 -15.77 6.51 1.47
N ILE A 131 -14.79 6.36 0.58
CA ILE A 131 -13.43 5.97 0.92
C ILE A 131 -12.70 7.16 1.54
N ARG A 132 -12.64 7.17 2.88
CA ARG A 132 -11.88 8.18 3.65
C ARG A 132 -10.44 7.70 3.84
N HIS A 133 -9.56 8.13 2.94
CA HIS A 133 -8.13 7.77 2.96
C HIS A 133 -7.45 8.08 4.30
N GLU A 134 -7.76 9.23 4.91
CA GLU A 134 -7.20 9.63 6.21
C GLU A 134 -7.49 8.62 7.33
N VAL A 135 -8.70 8.03 7.32
CA VAL A 135 -9.10 7.02 8.33
C VAL A 135 -8.35 5.71 8.11
N LEU A 136 -8.15 5.30 6.85
CA LEU A 136 -7.37 4.10 6.50
C LEU A 136 -5.91 4.25 6.93
N ALA A 137 -5.29 5.40 6.63
CA ALA A 137 -3.93 5.71 7.02
C ALA A 137 -3.78 5.78 8.55
N ALA A 138 -4.68 6.50 9.25
CA ALA A 138 -4.63 6.63 10.70
C ALA A 138 -4.82 5.29 11.42
N THR A 139 -5.73 4.44 10.94
CA THR A 139 -5.96 3.09 11.50
C THR A 139 -4.73 2.20 11.29
N LEU A 140 -4.07 2.30 10.13
CA LEU A 140 -2.85 1.55 9.84
C LEU A 140 -1.71 1.96 10.78
N VAL A 141 -1.48 3.26 10.94
CA VAL A 141 -0.45 3.78 11.86
C VAL A 141 -0.73 3.35 13.30
N ALA A 142 -1.99 3.39 13.73
CA ALA A 142 -2.39 2.94 15.06
C ALA A 142 -2.10 1.44 15.27
N ARG A 143 -2.39 0.59 14.28
CA ARG A 143 -2.06 -0.85 14.33
C ARG A 143 -0.55 -1.09 14.40
N GLN A 144 0.24 -0.28 13.70
CA GLN A 144 1.67 -0.46 13.61
C GLN A 144 2.42 0.06 14.86
N SER A 145 1.90 1.09 15.54
CA SER A 145 2.52 1.76 16.69
C SER A 145 2.89 0.81 17.86
N GLY A 146 2.12 -0.25 18.07
CA GLY A 146 2.38 -1.21 19.16
C GLY A 146 3.61 -2.10 18.98
N ARG A 147 4.16 -2.18 17.76
CA ARG A 147 5.26 -3.13 17.44
C ARG A 147 6.57 -2.79 18.12
N MET A 148 6.80 -1.51 18.43
CA MET A 148 8.03 -1.01 19.07
C MET A 148 7.99 -1.02 20.61
N ASN A 149 6.88 -1.42 21.24
CA ASN A 149 6.77 -1.40 22.70
C ASN A 149 7.79 -2.30 23.40
N LEU A 150 7.94 -3.56 22.94
CA LEU A 150 8.90 -4.49 23.55
C LEU A 150 10.35 -4.01 23.36
N PRO A 151 10.81 -3.63 22.16
CA PRO A 151 12.13 -3.02 21.99
C PRO A 151 12.37 -1.81 22.91
N ARG A 152 11.41 -0.89 23.02
CA ARG A 152 11.52 0.27 23.92
C ARG A 152 11.69 -0.15 25.39
N PHE A 153 10.88 -1.11 25.84
CA PHE A 153 10.98 -1.66 27.20
C PHE A 153 12.36 -2.28 27.46
N VAL A 154 12.88 -3.09 26.53
CA VAL A 154 14.22 -3.70 26.64
C VAL A 154 15.29 -2.61 26.69
N ASN A 155 15.21 -1.60 25.83
CA ASN A 155 16.19 -0.53 25.77
C ASN A 155 16.28 0.25 27.10
N SER A 156 15.14 0.64 27.68
CA SER A 156 15.09 1.30 28.98
C SER A 156 15.56 0.37 30.11
N SER A 157 15.23 -0.91 30.02
CA SER A 157 15.64 -1.91 31.02
C SER A 157 17.14 -2.18 31.01
N LEU A 158 17.83 -2.11 29.86
CA LEU A 158 19.29 -2.31 29.77
C LEU A 158 20.05 -1.31 30.65
N ILE A 159 19.67 -0.02 30.61
CA ILE A 159 20.28 1.02 31.43
C ILE A 159 20.00 0.79 32.92
N LEU A 160 18.75 0.46 33.25
CA LEU A 160 18.36 0.13 34.62
C LEU A 160 19.12 -1.09 35.16
N CYS A 161 19.35 -2.12 34.35
CA CYS A 161 20.18 -3.27 34.72
C CYS A 161 21.64 -2.88 34.95
N GLY A 162 22.19 -1.94 34.16
CA GLY A 162 23.52 -1.39 34.39
C GLY A 162 23.65 -0.70 35.75
N VAL A 163 22.68 0.17 36.09
CA VAL A 163 22.62 0.84 37.41
C VAL A 163 22.36 -0.15 38.54
N PHE A 164 21.49 -1.14 38.32
CA PHE A 164 21.28 -2.21 39.30
C PHE A 164 22.58 -2.99 39.59
N GLY A 165 23.37 -3.24 38.54
CA GLY A 165 24.69 -3.87 38.67
C GLY A 165 25.65 -3.06 39.56
N THR A 166 25.63 -1.73 39.49
CA THR A 166 26.47 -0.90 40.39
C THR A 166 25.98 -0.93 41.82
N ILE A 167 24.66 -0.93 42.05
CA ILE A 167 24.08 -1.02 43.40
C ILE A 167 24.51 -2.33 44.08
N VAL A 168 24.30 -3.46 43.42
CA VAL A 168 24.68 -4.79 43.95
C VAL A 168 26.18 -4.86 44.19
N SER A 169 26.98 -4.28 43.30
CA SER A 169 28.42 -4.24 43.43
C SER A 169 28.90 -3.37 44.59
N LEU A 170 28.30 -2.21 44.80
CA LEU A 170 28.62 -1.33 45.92
C LEU A 170 28.25 -2.01 47.25
N SER A 171 27.13 -2.72 47.31
CA SER A 171 26.75 -3.53 48.48
C SER A 171 27.79 -4.60 48.80
N MET A 172 28.34 -5.28 47.78
CA MET A 172 29.46 -6.22 47.98
C MET A 172 30.68 -5.48 48.55
N VAL A 173 31.07 -4.32 48.00
CA VAL A 173 32.20 -3.52 48.52
C VAL A 173 32.02 -3.17 50.00
N LEU A 174 30.83 -2.74 50.42
CA LEU A 174 30.53 -2.42 51.82
C LEU A 174 30.69 -3.63 52.74
N VAL A 175 30.20 -4.80 52.32
CA VAL A 175 30.38 -6.06 53.07
C VAL A 175 31.87 -6.43 53.17
N GLY A 176 32.60 -6.34 52.05
CA GLY A 176 34.04 -6.64 52.04
C GLY A 176 34.88 -5.68 52.90
N ALA A 177 34.50 -4.40 52.94
CA ALA A 177 35.12 -3.41 53.82
C ALA A 177 34.83 -3.70 55.30
N SER A 178 33.61 -4.13 55.64
CA SER A 178 33.26 -4.55 57.00
C SER A 178 34.06 -5.77 57.46
N ASP A 179 34.30 -6.74 56.58
CA ASP A 179 35.09 -7.93 56.91
C ASP A 179 36.57 -7.61 57.17
N LEU A 180 37.12 -6.62 56.45
CA LEU A 180 38.49 -6.11 56.67
C LEU A 180 38.66 -5.40 58.02
N LEU A 181 37.62 -4.72 58.49
CA LEU A 181 37.63 -4.04 59.80
C LEU A 181 37.54 -5.04 60.96
N ASN A 182 36.84 -6.15 60.78
CA ASN A 182 36.62 -7.15 61.83
C ASN A 182 37.74 -8.19 61.92
N THR A 183 38.44 -8.47 60.82
CA THR A 183 39.54 -9.43 60.78
C THR A 183 40.61 -8.93 59.81
N VAL A 184 41.91 -9.02 60.16
CA VAL A 184 43.03 -8.70 59.24
C VAL A 184 43.18 -9.80 58.17
N ASN A 185 42.08 -10.16 57.52
CA ASN A 185 42.00 -11.21 56.51
C ASN A 185 42.07 -10.60 55.12
N SER A 186 42.96 -11.12 54.28
CA SER A 186 43.09 -10.76 52.86
C SER A 186 41.85 -11.03 52.01
N SER A 187 40.90 -11.84 52.51
CA SER A 187 39.65 -12.17 51.83
C SER A 187 38.71 -10.98 51.64
N GLY A 188 38.62 -10.06 52.61
CA GLY A 188 37.73 -8.90 52.50
C GLY A 188 38.18 -7.91 51.41
N MET A 189 39.49 -7.82 51.16
CA MET A 189 40.05 -6.97 50.12
C MET A 189 39.78 -7.53 48.71
N GLY A 190 39.80 -8.86 48.56
CA GLY A 190 39.35 -9.52 47.33
C GLY A 190 37.89 -9.19 47.00
N LEU A 191 37.01 -9.18 48.00
CA LEU A 191 35.58 -8.90 47.82
C LEU A 191 35.32 -7.44 47.40
N VAL A 192 36.08 -6.49 47.94
CA VAL A 192 36.05 -5.07 47.53
C VAL A 192 36.50 -4.89 46.08
N ILE A 193 37.64 -5.48 45.70
CA ILE A 193 38.15 -5.42 44.33
C ILE A 193 37.15 -6.06 43.36
N HIS A 194 36.52 -7.18 43.76
CA HIS A 194 35.49 -7.85 42.98
C HIS A 194 34.26 -6.99 42.73
N GLY A 195 33.76 -6.33 43.77
CA GLY A 195 32.62 -5.41 43.66
C GLY A 195 32.93 -4.28 42.67
N MET A 196 34.08 -3.60 42.82
CA MET A 196 34.44 -2.50 41.93
C MET A 196 34.58 -2.93 40.45
N SER A 197 35.26 -4.04 40.17
CA SER A 197 35.41 -4.56 38.80
C SER A 197 34.07 -5.00 38.19
N THR A 198 33.21 -5.65 38.99
CA THR A 198 31.87 -6.08 38.56
C THR A 198 30.97 -4.88 38.22
N ALA A 199 31.02 -3.80 39.02
CA ALA A 199 30.27 -2.58 38.77
C ALA A 199 30.63 -1.96 37.42
N LEU A 200 31.94 -1.76 37.20
CA LEU A 200 32.47 -1.14 35.99
C LEU A 200 32.16 -1.95 34.75
N SER A 201 32.29 -3.28 34.83
CA SER A 201 32.05 -4.08 33.64
C SER A 201 30.57 -4.27 33.31
N THR A 202 29.70 -4.38 34.32
CA THR A 202 28.25 -4.46 34.10
C THR A 202 27.72 -3.18 33.47
N THR A 203 28.21 -2.02 33.92
CA THR A 203 27.85 -0.73 33.32
C THR A 203 28.38 -0.58 31.90
N MET A 204 29.64 -0.94 31.66
CA MET A 204 30.22 -0.89 30.32
C MET A 204 29.45 -1.78 29.33
N THR A 205 29.15 -3.01 29.73
CA THR A 205 28.40 -3.97 28.89
C THR A 205 26.98 -3.46 28.62
N ALA A 206 26.28 -2.96 29.64
CA ALA A 206 24.94 -2.39 29.49
C ALA A 206 24.92 -1.20 28.52
N ILE A 207 25.90 -0.28 28.61
CA ILE A 207 26.01 0.88 27.73
C ILE A 207 26.29 0.46 26.28
N LEU A 208 27.22 -0.46 26.05
CA LEU A 208 27.54 -0.94 24.70
C LEU A 208 26.33 -1.63 24.05
N CYS A 209 25.65 -2.51 24.79
CA CYS A 209 24.40 -3.14 24.36
C CYS A 209 23.32 -2.09 24.06
N TYR A 210 23.15 -1.10 24.92
CA TYR A 210 22.17 -0.02 24.75
C TYR A 210 22.43 0.80 23.48
N LEU A 211 23.67 1.21 23.21
CA LEU A 211 24.00 2.03 22.03
C LEU A 211 23.73 1.26 20.74
N TYR A 212 24.19 0.01 20.66
CA TYR A 212 23.90 -0.87 19.53
C TYR A 212 22.39 -1.05 19.33
N PHE A 213 21.68 -1.38 20.42
CA PHE A 213 20.26 -1.65 20.39
C PHE A 213 19.44 -0.43 19.98
N THR A 214 19.79 0.75 20.52
CA THR A 214 19.13 2.03 20.20
C THR A 214 19.27 2.36 18.72
N TRP A 215 20.47 2.22 18.17
CA TRP A 215 20.70 2.46 16.75
C TRP A 215 19.87 1.52 15.86
N LEU A 216 19.83 0.22 16.19
CA LEU A 216 19.05 -0.76 15.43
C LEU A 216 17.54 -0.49 15.53
N MET A 217 17.06 -0.16 16.72
CA MET A 217 15.66 0.18 16.96
C MET A 217 15.24 1.42 16.14
N HIS A 218 16.06 2.48 16.13
CA HIS A 218 15.77 3.68 15.35
C HIS A 218 15.77 3.39 13.85
N SER A 219 16.75 2.62 13.38
CA SER A 219 16.84 2.22 11.97
C SER A 219 15.61 1.41 11.51
N VAL A 220 15.11 0.49 12.35
CA VAL A 220 13.88 -0.27 12.06
C VAL A 220 12.66 0.65 12.03
N ALA A 221 12.54 1.60 12.96
CA ALA A 221 11.43 2.55 13.00
C ALA A 221 11.42 3.50 11.78
N ASP A 222 12.59 3.94 11.33
CA ASP A 222 12.74 4.76 10.13
C ASP A 222 12.30 3.98 8.88
N ALA A 223 12.74 2.73 8.76
CA ALA A 223 12.35 1.87 7.64
C ALA A 223 10.84 1.60 7.62
N GLU A 224 10.24 1.38 8.80
CA GLU A 224 8.79 1.19 8.97
C GLU A 224 8.01 2.43 8.53
N THR A 225 8.48 3.62 8.92
CA THR A 225 7.88 4.90 8.50
C THR A 225 7.96 5.08 6.99
N ARG A 226 9.11 4.77 6.37
CA ARG A 226 9.29 4.84 4.90
C ARG A 226 8.40 3.85 4.16
N LEU A 227 8.23 2.64 4.68
CA LEU A 227 7.36 1.63 4.10
C LEU A 227 5.89 2.09 4.14
N LEU A 228 5.44 2.62 5.28
CA LEU A 228 4.09 3.18 5.42
C LEU A 228 3.89 4.33 4.43
N ALA A 229 4.84 5.26 4.33
CA ALA A 229 4.78 6.36 3.37
C ALA A 229 4.67 5.86 1.92
N ALA A 230 5.49 4.88 1.53
CA ALA A 230 5.44 4.28 0.20
C ALA A 230 4.11 3.56 -0.08
N LEU A 231 3.52 2.91 0.94
CA LEU A 231 2.21 2.28 0.84
C LEU A 231 1.10 3.34 0.63
N GLU A 232 1.15 4.45 1.37
CA GLU A 232 0.16 5.54 1.20
C GLU A 232 0.32 6.23 -0.16
N GLU A 233 1.55 6.50 -0.60
CA GLU A 233 1.82 7.05 -1.92
C GLU A 233 1.31 6.12 -3.03
N THR A 234 1.56 4.81 -2.91
CA THR A 234 1.01 3.80 -3.82
C THR A 234 -0.52 3.78 -3.77
N THR A 235 -1.10 3.91 -2.58
CA THR A 235 -2.55 3.94 -2.42
C THR A 235 -3.16 5.14 -3.14
N ILE A 236 -2.61 6.34 -2.97
CA ILE A 236 -3.12 7.57 -3.58
C ILE A 236 -2.98 7.54 -5.12
N HIS A 237 -1.82 7.13 -5.63
CA HIS A 237 -1.53 7.21 -7.06
C HIS A 237 -2.12 6.06 -7.87
N TRP A 238 -2.18 4.85 -7.30
CA TRP A 238 -2.52 3.64 -8.07
C TRP A 238 -3.80 2.95 -7.62
N LEU A 239 -4.08 2.89 -6.31
CA LEU A 239 -5.27 2.17 -5.82
C LEU A 239 -6.50 3.08 -5.83
N LEU A 240 -6.42 4.27 -5.24
CA LEU A 240 -7.55 5.16 -5.01
C LEU A 240 -8.29 5.57 -6.29
N PRO A 241 -7.61 5.88 -7.43
CA PRO A 241 -8.28 6.20 -8.69
C PRO A 241 -9.12 5.04 -9.24
N ARG A 242 -8.78 3.79 -8.92
CA ARG A 242 -9.54 2.60 -9.36
C ARG A 242 -10.89 2.47 -8.66
N TYR A 243 -11.00 2.98 -7.43
CA TYR A 243 -12.22 2.88 -6.62
C TYR A 243 -13.08 4.14 -6.69
N HIS A 244 -12.52 5.26 -7.15
CA HIS A 244 -13.29 6.46 -7.46
C HIS A 244 -13.87 6.32 -8.88
N VAL A 245 -14.91 5.50 -9.01
CA VAL A 245 -15.86 5.70 -10.11
C VAL A 245 -16.57 7.01 -9.81
N ASP A 246 -16.07 8.02 -10.48
CA ASP A 246 -16.37 9.43 -10.36
C ASP A 246 -17.88 9.70 -10.26
N ALA A 247 -18.32 10.18 -9.10
CA ALA A 247 -19.68 10.66 -8.89
C ALA A 247 -20.05 11.78 -9.89
N GLN A 248 -19.05 12.49 -10.46
CA GLN A 248 -19.30 13.42 -11.56
C GLN A 248 -19.54 12.70 -12.89
N THR A 249 -18.84 11.60 -13.17
CA THR A 249 -19.09 10.75 -14.34
C THR A 249 -20.48 10.11 -14.30
N ILE A 250 -20.98 9.69 -13.13
CA ILE A 250 -22.36 9.20 -12.98
C ILE A 250 -23.37 10.32 -13.28
N ASN A 251 -23.14 11.54 -12.77
CA ASN A 251 -24.00 12.68 -13.06
C ASN A 251 -23.92 13.13 -14.52
N HIS A 252 -22.73 13.07 -15.14
CA HIS A 252 -22.56 13.39 -16.57
C HIS A 252 -23.22 12.35 -17.46
N GLN A 253 -23.06 11.06 -17.15
CA GLN A 253 -23.72 9.98 -17.89
C GLN A 253 -25.23 10.04 -17.72
N LEU A 254 -25.75 10.38 -16.53
CA LEU A 254 -27.18 10.64 -16.33
C LEU A 254 -27.65 11.86 -17.12
N ALA A 255 -26.87 12.95 -17.15
CA ALA A 255 -27.20 14.14 -17.94
C ALA A 255 -27.18 13.85 -19.45
N GLU A 256 -26.20 13.08 -19.93
CA GLU A 256 -26.13 12.61 -21.32
C GLU A 256 -27.28 11.66 -21.65
N LEU A 257 -27.66 10.76 -20.73
CA LEU A 257 -28.81 9.87 -20.92
C LEU A 257 -30.11 10.67 -21.00
N LEU A 258 -30.28 11.68 -20.14
CA LEU A 258 -31.45 12.57 -20.14
C LEU A 258 -31.50 13.43 -21.42
N LEU A 259 -30.37 13.95 -21.89
CA LEU A 259 -30.27 14.67 -23.16
C LEU A 259 -30.55 13.76 -24.35
N ALA A 260 -30.03 12.53 -24.34
CA ALA A 260 -30.28 11.53 -25.36
C ALA A 260 -31.75 11.13 -25.40
N MET A 261 -32.39 10.97 -24.23
CA MET A 261 -33.84 10.74 -24.13
C MET A 261 -34.65 11.93 -24.64
N GLY A 262 -34.29 13.16 -24.29
CA GLY A 262 -34.93 14.37 -24.82
C GLY A 262 -34.85 14.44 -26.34
N GLY A 263 -33.66 14.19 -26.91
CA GLY A 263 -33.48 14.15 -28.36
C GLY A 263 -34.21 12.99 -29.05
N LEU A 264 -34.39 11.84 -28.38
CA LEU A 264 -35.18 10.72 -28.90
C LEU A 264 -36.68 11.06 -28.95
N VAL A 265 -37.19 11.72 -27.91
CA VAL A 265 -38.59 12.17 -27.84
C VAL A 265 -38.87 13.20 -28.93
N GLU A 266 -37.97 14.17 -29.12
CA GLU A 266 -38.12 15.20 -30.16
C GLU A 266 -38.09 14.60 -31.59
N ARG A 267 -37.26 13.58 -31.81
CA ARG A 267 -37.26 12.83 -33.08
C ARG A 267 -38.52 11.99 -33.28
N MET A 268 -39.09 11.41 -32.21
CA MET A 268 -40.37 10.71 -32.28
C MET A 268 -41.52 11.67 -32.60
N GLU A 269 -41.53 12.85 -32.01
CA GLU A 269 -42.54 13.89 -32.28
C GLU A 269 -42.45 14.39 -33.73
N GLN A 270 -41.23 14.67 -34.21
CA GLN A 270 -41.00 15.03 -35.62
C GLN A 270 -41.41 13.90 -36.58
N ALA A 271 -41.15 12.64 -36.23
CA ALA A 271 -41.57 11.48 -37.02
C ALA A 271 -43.10 11.34 -37.03
N ALA A 272 -43.76 11.54 -35.88
CA ALA A 272 -45.20 11.50 -35.75
C ALA A 272 -45.88 12.62 -36.56
N ASP A 273 -45.31 13.83 -36.58
CA ASP A 273 -45.80 14.97 -37.36
C ASP A 273 -45.55 14.82 -38.87
N ALA A 274 -44.46 14.15 -39.27
CA ALA A 274 -44.15 13.89 -40.68
C ALA A 274 -45.02 12.78 -41.29
N GLN A 275 -45.55 11.89 -40.46
CA GLN A 275 -46.35 10.74 -40.88
C GLN A 275 -47.67 11.11 -41.59
N PRO A 276 -48.50 12.05 -41.10
CA PRO A 276 -49.69 12.48 -41.83
C PRO A 276 -49.35 13.17 -43.15
N ARG A 277 -48.25 13.94 -43.21
CA ARG A 277 -47.79 14.58 -44.46
C ARG A 277 -47.37 13.56 -45.53
N LEU A 278 -46.73 12.48 -45.12
CA LEU A 278 -46.39 11.37 -46.03
C LEU A 278 -47.64 10.65 -46.53
N LEU A 279 -48.62 10.39 -45.66
CA LEU A 279 -49.90 9.78 -46.06
C LEU A 279 -50.65 10.66 -47.05
N GLU A 280 -50.66 11.97 -46.84
CA GLU A 280 -51.30 12.94 -47.73
C GLU A 280 -50.58 13.03 -49.08
N ALA A 281 -49.24 13.03 -49.09
CA ALA A 281 -48.44 12.98 -50.32
C ALA A 281 -48.68 11.68 -51.13
N ILE A 282 -48.81 10.53 -50.46
CA ILE A 282 -49.14 9.25 -51.11
C ILE A 282 -50.54 9.31 -51.73
N ALA A 283 -51.53 9.86 -51.00
CA ALA A 283 -52.89 10.00 -51.50
C ALA A 283 -52.96 10.92 -52.72
N ASP A 284 -52.25 12.05 -52.72
CA ASP A 284 -52.18 12.97 -53.86
C ASP A 284 -51.46 12.36 -55.07
N GLN A 285 -50.41 11.58 -54.85
CA GLN A 285 -49.72 10.86 -55.92
C GLN A 285 -50.63 9.81 -56.59
N GLN A 286 -51.48 9.12 -55.82
CA GLN A 286 -52.49 8.22 -56.38
C GLN A 286 -53.53 8.97 -57.22
N ARG A 287 -54.09 10.08 -56.72
CA ARG A 287 -55.04 10.90 -57.50
C ARG A 287 -54.44 11.42 -58.80
N GLN A 288 -53.17 11.84 -58.79
CA GLN A 288 -52.47 12.26 -60.02
C GLN A 288 -52.24 11.09 -60.98
N ALA A 289 -51.92 9.90 -60.49
CA ALA A 289 -51.73 8.71 -61.31
C ALA A 289 -53.03 8.29 -62.01
N GLU A 290 -54.16 8.33 -61.29
CA GLU A 290 -55.49 8.11 -61.85
C GLU A 290 -55.84 9.16 -62.92
N GLY A 291 -55.58 10.44 -62.64
CA GLY A 291 -55.80 11.52 -63.59
C GLY A 291 -54.93 11.41 -64.86
N ARG A 292 -53.67 10.96 -64.73
CA ARG A 292 -52.80 10.66 -65.88
C ARG A 292 -53.32 9.47 -66.68
N HIS A 293 -53.75 8.40 -66.01
CA HIS A 293 -54.35 7.25 -66.68
C HIS A 293 -55.59 7.65 -67.49
N ALA A 294 -56.51 8.42 -66.90
CA ALA A 294 -57.71 8.89 -67.59
C ALA A 294 -57.39 9.72 -68.84
N ARG A 295 -56.37 10.59 -68.77
CA ARG A 295 -55.91 11.38 -69.93
C ARG A 295 -55.25 10.53 -71.00
N LEU A 296 -54.41 9.56 -70.63
CA LEU A 296 -53.78 8.63 -71.57
C LEU A 296 -54.84 7.79 -72.31
N VAL A 297 -55.87 7.31 -71.61
CA VAL A 297 -56.98 6.59 -72.22
C VAL A 297 -57.74 7.47 -73.21
N ALA A 298 -58.05 8.72 -72.85
CA ALA A 298 -58.71 9.67 -73.74
C ALA A 298 -57.87 10.03 -74.99
N GLU A 299 -56.54 10.16 -74.85
CA GLU A 299 -55.65 10.35 -75.99
C GLU A 299 -55.57 9.11 -76.89
N LEU A 300 -55.52 7.91 -76.31
CA LEU A 300 -55.56 6.66 -77.06
C LEU A 300 -56.88 6.52 -77.85
N GLU A 301 -58.02 6.86 -77.25
CA GLU A 301 -59.31 6.90 -77.95
C GLU A 301 -59.31 7.92 -79.10
N ARG A 302 -58.70 9.09 -78.90
CA ARG A 302 -58.58 10.12 -79.92
C ARG A 302 -57.68 9.67 -81.08
N ILE A 303 -56.54 9.04 -80.78
CA ILE A 303 -55.62 8.47 -81.76
C ILE A 303 -56.32 7.34 -82.52
N ALA A 304 -57.01 6.44 -81.82
CA ALA A 304 -57.81 5.38 -82.42
C ALA A 304 -58.87 5.96 -83.38
N GLY A 305 -59.56 7.05 -82.99
CA GLY A 305 -60.54 7.73 -83.83
C GLY A 305 -59.95 8.43 -85.06
N VAL A 306 -58.70 8.91 -84.99
CA VAL A 306 -57.97 9.48 -86.14
C VAL A 306 -57.48 8.38 -87.08
N LEU A 307 -56.91 7.29 -86.55
CA LEU A 307 -56.51 6.12 -87.33
C LEU A 307 -57.71 5.46 -88.02
N ARG A 308 -58.85 5.36 -87.33
CA ARG A 308 -60.09 4.81 -87.89
C ARG A 308 -60.59 5.62 -89.09
N ARG A 309 -60.48 6.96 -89.03
CA ARG A 309 -60.79 7.87 -90.14
C ARG A 309 -59.77 7.79 -91.29
N GLY A 310 -58.48 7.64 -90.97
CA GLY A 310 -57.42 7.50 -91.97
C GLY A 310 -57.47 6.17 -92.74
N PHE A 311 -57.87 5.07 -92.08
CA PHE A 311 -57.89 3.72 -92.65
C PHE A 311 -59.28 3.22 -93.12
N ARG A 312 -60.33 4.05 -93.06
CA ARG A 312 -61.71 3.70 -93.47
C ARG A 312 -62.21 2.37 -92.88
N LEU A 313 -61.95 2.16 -91.59
CA LEU A 313 -62.48 1.00 -90.87
C LEU A 313 -63.96 1.24 -90.52
N PRO A 314 -64.84 0.22 -90.63
CA PRO A 314 -66.26 0.35 -90.32
C PRO A 314 -66.47 0.82 -88.87
N GLY A 315 -67.44 1.71 -88.68
CA GLY A 315 -67.83 2.23 -87.36
C GLY A 315 -68.43 1.12 -86.47
N PRO A 316 -68.51 1.32 -85.15
CA PRO A 316 -69.32 0.45 -84.32
C PRO A 316 -70.78 0.79 -84.64
N GLU A 317 -71.39 0.02 -85.54
CA GLU A 317 -72.83 -0.01 -85.66
C GLU A 317 -73.38 -0.80 -84.47
N ALA A 318 -74.27 -0.12 -83.74
CA ALA A 318 -75.25 -0.56 -82.75
C ALA A 318 -75.37 -2.06 -82.46
N GLU A 319 -75.15 -2.41 -81.19
CA GLU A 319 -76.23 -2.96 -80.35
C GLU A 319 -76.67 -1.89 -79.35
#